data_AF-A0A1J1LS30-F1
#
_entry.id   AF-A0A1J1LS30-F1
#
_cell.length_a   1.000
_cell.length_b   1.000
_cell.length_c   1.000
_cell.angle_alpha   90.00
_cell.angle_beta   90.00
_cell.angle_gamma   90.00
#
_symmetry.space_group_name_H-M   'P 1'
#
loop_
_entity.id
_entity.type
_entity.pdbx_description
1 polymer ?
#
loop_
_entity_poly.entity_id
_entity_poly.type
_entity_poly.pdbx_seq_one_letter_code
_entity_poly.pdbx_strand_id
1 'polypeptide(L)'
;MARIPIVIEGEVKTLSPGGQNVLIEKIIHEFAPRFTPEGKLLYVGDTDEKFAYFNEDAIAELGIQIDSHGKMPDVIIHFIETNWLILIEAVTSHGPINAKRKNELENLFKNSTIPLVMVTAFLK
;
A
#
# COMPACT_ATOMS: atom_id res chain seq x y z
N MET A 1 -9.19 21.91 -3.44
CA MET A 1 -9.15 20.97 -4.59
C MET A 1 -10.10 19.82 -4.31
N ALA A 2 -10.62 19.15 -5.33
CA ALA A 2 -11.53 18.01 -5.15
C ALA A 2 -10.76 16.77 -4.68
N ARG A 3 -11.34 15.97 -3.77
CA ARG A 3 -10.78 14.68 -3.34
C ARG A 3 -10.76 13.69 -4.51
N ILE A 4 -9.83 12.76 -4.50
CA ILE A 4 -9.65 11.76 -5.56
C ILE A 4 -10.43 10.49 -5.18
N PRO A 5 -11.44 10.07 -5.95
CA PRO A 5 -12.19 8.85 -5.65
C PRO A 5 -11.38 7.60 -6.01
N ILE A 6 -11.45 6.58 -5.15
CA ILE A 6 -10.91 5.24 -5.38
C ILE A 6 -11.98 4.21 -5.00
N VAL A 7 -11.97 3.05 -5.64
CA VAL A 7 -12.92 1.96 -5.34
C VAL A 7 -12.18 0.80 -4.70
N ILE A 8 -12.63 0.39 -3.52
CA ILE A 8 -12.09 -0.76 -2.78
C ILE A 8 -13.27 -1.66 -2.45
N GLU A 9 -13.25 -2.91 -2.93
CA GLU A 9 -14.31 -3.90 -2.68
C GLU A 9 -15.73 -3.41 -3.02
N GLY A 10 -15.85 -2.57 -4.06
CA GLY A 10 -17.12 -1.99 -4.50
C GLY A 10 -17.55 -0.73 -3.72
N GLU A 11 -16.83 -0.36 -2.66
CA GLU A 11 -17.07 0.88 -1.92
C GLU A 11 -16.20 2.03 -2.43
N VAL A 12 -16.80 3.21 -2.56
CA VAL A 12 -16.06 4.43 -2.88
C VAL A 12 -15.39 4.96 -1.61
N LYS A 13 -14.06 5.03 -1.64
CA LYS A 13 -13.25 5.80 -0.68
C LYS A 13 -12.66 7.02 -1.39
N THR A 14 -12.04 7.92 -0.63
CA THR A 14 -11.47 9.14 -1.22
C THR A 14 -10.12 9.49 -0.61
N LEU A 15 -9.19 9.90 -1.46
CA LEU A 15 -7.88 10.40 -1.09
C LEU A 15 -7.88 11.93 -1.10
N SER A 16 -7.06 12.53 -0.24
CA SER A 16 -6.77 13.96 -0.30
C SER A 16 -6.07 14.31 -1.64
N PRO A 17 -6.26 15.54 -2.16
CA PRO A 17 -5.73 15.91 -3.47
C PRO A 17 -4.23 16.16 -3.46
N GLY A 18 -3.55 15.72 -4.54
CA GLY A 18 -2.15 16.08 -4.82
C GLY A 18 -1.14 15.14 -4.17
N GLY A 19 0.13 15.56 -4.14
CA GLY A 19 1.21 14.77 -3.51
C GLY A 19 1.32 13.34 -4.05
N GLN A 20 1.59 12.41 -3.14
CA GLN A 20 1.69 10.97 -3.43
C GLN A 20 0.34 10.35 -3.80
N ASN A 21 -0.78 10.94 -3.35
CA ASN A 21 -2.12 10.40 -3.58
C ASN A 21 -2.51 10.31 -5.06
N VAL A 22 -1.96 11.18 -5.93
CA VAL A 22 -2.14 11.07 -7.39
C VAL A 22 -1.51 9.79 -7.94
N LEU A 23 -0.36 9.38 -7.39
CA LEU A 23 0.31 8.14 -7.79
C LEU A 23 -0.34 6.91 -7.12
N ILE A 24 -0.84 7.03 -5.89
CA ILE A 24 -1.62 5.99 -5.23
C ILE A 24 -2.88 5.64 -6.04
N GLU A 25 -3.61 6.64 -6.55
CA GLU A 25 -4.74 6.40 -7.44
C GLU A 25 -4.35 5.59 -8.68
N LYS A 26 -3.21 5.92 -9.30
CA LYS A 26 -2.67 5.14 -10.41
C LYS A 26 -2.23 3.74 -10.01
N ILE A 27 -1.67 3.55 -8.82
CA ILE A 27 -1.34 2.21 -8.32
C ILE A 27 -2.61 1.35 -8.25
N ILE A 28 -3.71 1.92 -7.73
CA ILE A 28 -4.97 1.19 -7.57
C ILE A 28 -5.63 0.94 -8.94
N HIS A 29 -5.72 1.94 -9.81
CA HIS A 29 -6.44 1.85 -11.08
C HIS A 29 -5.61 1.26 -12.22
N GLU A 30 -4.28 1.33 -12.15
CA GLU A 30 -3.40 0.90 -13.24
C GLU A 30 -2.49 -0.27 -12.86
N PHE A 31 -1.81 -0.23 -11.70
CA PHE A 31 -0.87 -1.29 -11.31
C PHE A 31 -1.60 -2.54 -10.83
N ALA A 32 -2.50 -2.40 -9.84
CA ALA A 32 -3.18 -3.51 -9.19
C ALA A 32 -3.90 -4.44 -10.18
N PRO A 33 -4.74 -3.97 -11.12
CA PRO A 33 -5.42 -4.87 -12.06
C PRO A 33 -4.48 -5.56 -13.06
N ARG A 34 -3.25 -5.07 -13.26
CA ARG A 34 -2.30 -5.65 -14.22
C ARG A 34 -1.35 -6.65 -13.58
N PHE A 35 -0.91 -6.39 -12.35
CA PHE A 35 0.15 -7.16 -11.68
C PHE A 35 -0.34 -7.97 -10.49
N THR A 36 -1.53 -7.65 -9.97
CA THR A 36 -2.18 -8.37 -8.86
C THR A 36 -3.67 -8.49 -9.12
N PRO A 37 -4.09 -9.11 -10.24
CA PRO A 37 -5.52 -9.28 -10.54
C PRO A 37 -6.21 -10.01 -9.38
N GLU A 38 -7.42 -9.57 -9.02
CA GLU A 38 -8.16 -10.07 -7.85
C GLU A 38 -7.40 -9.93 -6.51
N GLY A 39 -6.33 -9.14 -6.48
CA GLY A 39 -5.59 -8.81 -5.26
C GLY A 39 -6.43 -7.98 -4.31
N LYS A 40 -6.34 -8.27 -3.01
CA LYS A 40 -7.07 -7.55 -1.98
C LYS A 40 -6.23 -6.38 -1.47
N LEU A 41 -6.74 -5.16 -1.59
CA LEU A 41 -6.16 -4.00 -0.91
C LEU A 41 -6.34 -4.19 0.60
N LEU A 42 -5.26 -4.13 1.35
CA LEU A 42 -5.28 -4.25 2.81
C LEU A 42 -4.99 -2.90 3.49
N TYR A 43 -4.27 -2.02 2.82
CA TYR A 43 -3.93 -0.69 3.33
C TYR A 43 -3.77 0.29 2.18
N VAL A 44 -4.30 1.50 2.35
CA VAL A 44 -4.10 2.64 1.46
C VAL A 44 -3.85 3.87 2.33
N GLY A 45 -2.63 4.38 2.26
CA GLY A 45 -2.23 5.62 2.92
C GLY A 45 -2.94 6.84 2.36
N ASP A 46 -2.98 7.91 3.14
CA ASP A 46 -3.43 9.22 2.71
C ASP A 46 -2.44 10.27 3.23
N THR A 47 -2.23 11.35 2.49
CA THR A 47 -1.27 12.40 2.89
C THR A 47 -1.80 13.30 4.01
N ASP A 48 -3.12 13.53 4.06
CA ASP A 48 -3.75 14.44 5.02
C ASP A 48 -4.40 13.69 6.21
N GLU A 49 -4.75 12.42 6.02
CA GLU A 49 -5.28 11.54 7.05
C GLU A 49 -4.29 10.42 7.40
N LYS A 50 -4.56 9.63 8.45
CA LYS A 50 -3.68 8.50 8.82
C LYS A 50 -3.64 7.45 7.71
N PHE A 51 -4.79 7.17 7.08
CA PHE A 51 -4.99 6.27 5.95
C PHE A 51 -6.38 6.50 5.35
N ALA A 52 -6.57 6.18 4.07
CA ALA A 52 -7.88 6.14 3.42
C ALA A 52 -8.57 4.78 3.56
N TYR A 53 -7.80 3.70 3.78
CA TYR A 53 -8.31 2.37 4.04
C TYR A 53 -7.31 1.54 4.85
N PHE A 54 -7.79 0.76 5.80
CA PHE A 54 -6.99 -0.20 6.56
C PHE A 54 -7.86 -1.37 7.01
N ASN A 55 -7.54 -2.57 6.51
CA ASN A 55 -8.12 -3.83 6.96
C ASN A 55 -7.19 -4.49 7.97
N GLU A 56 -7.33 -4.08 9.24
CA GLU A 56 -6.47 -4.54 10.33
C GLU A 56 -6.58 -6.04 10.58
N ASP A 57 -7.80 -6.59 10.53
CA ASP A 57 -8.06 -8.01 10.72
C ASP A 57 -7.33 -8.86 9.67
N ALA A 58 -7.43 -8.50 8.39
CA ALA A 58 -6.75 -9.23 7.32
C ALA A 58 -5.21 -9.15 7.42
N ILE A 59 -4.66 -8.02 7.86
CA ILE A 59 -3.21 -7.93 8.10
C ILE A 59 -2.79 -8.78 9.31
N ALA A 60 -3.60 -8.79 10.37
CA ALA A 60 -3.35 -9.61 11.56
C ALA A 60 -3.41 -11.11 11.27
N GLU A 61 -4.33 -11.55 10.40
CA GLU A 61 -4.41 -12.94 9.90
C GLU A 61 -3.13 -13.39 9.17
N LEU A 62 -2.41 -12.45 8.56
CA LEU A 62 -1.11 -12.69 7.92
C LEU A 62 0.05 -12.68 8.93
N GLY A 63 -0.21 -12.65 10.24
CA GLY A 63 0.79 -12.67 11.30
C GLY A 63 1.47 -11.31 11.55
N ILE A 64 0.96 -10.24 10.95
CA ILE A 64 1.54 -8.91 11.03
C ILE A 64 0.80 -8.11 12.09
N GLN A 65 1.50 -7.70 13.13
CA GLN A 65 0.99 -6.79 14.14
C GLN A 65 1.63 -5.42 13.93
N ILE A 66 0.82 -4.43 13.56
CA ILE A 66 1.29 -3.08 13.32
C ILE A 66 1.20 -2.32 14.64
N ASP A 67 2.34 -1.91 15.18
CA ASP A 67 2.37 -0.97 16.30
C ASP A 67 2.01 0.44 15.81
N SER A 68 1.62 1.33 16.73
CA SER A 68 1.24 2.71 16.40
C SER A 68 2.39 3.59 15.87
N HIS A 69 3.61 3.07 15.78
CA HIS A 69 4.82 3.83 15.49
C HIS A 69 5.52 3.42 14.18
N GLY A 70 5.21 2.24 13.64
CA GLY A 70 5.71 1.74 12.38
C GLY A 70 5.17 2.55 11.19
N LYS A 71 6.08 3.07 10.36
CA LYS A 71 5.69 3.73 9.10
C LYS A 71 5.31 2.69 8.06
N MET A 72 4.02 2.53 7.82
CA MET A 72 3.43 1.72 6.75
C MET A 72 3.92 2.16 5.35
N PRO A 73 3.94 1.26 4.35
CA PRO A 73 4.06 1.66 2.95
C PRO A 73 2.77 2.36 2.49
N ASP A 74 2.80 3.02 1.33
CA ASP A 74 1.66 3.76 0.81
C ASP A 74 0.48 2.86 0.43
N VAL A 75 0.75 1.68 -0.13
CA VAL A 75 -0.28 0.69 -0.48
C VAL A 75 0.18 -0.72 -0.11
N ILE A 76 -0.76 -1.53 0.41
CA ILE A 76 -0.55 -2.97 0.62
C ILE A 76 -1.61 -3.76 -0.13
N ILE A 77 -1.17 -4.75 -0.90
CA ILE A 77 -2.04 -5.70 -1.60
C ILE A 77 -1.66 -7.13 -1.20
N HIS A 78 -2.64 -7.92 -0.79
CA HIS A 78 -2.49 -9.37 -0.73
C HIS A 78 -2.89 -9.96 -2.08
N PHE A 79 -1.90 -10.42 -2.84
CA PHE A 79 -2.14 -11.08 -4.11
C PHE A 79 -2.45 -12.55 -3.89
N ILE A 80 -3.73 -12.90 -4.02
CA ILE A 80 -4.27 -14.19 -3.61
C ILE A 80 -3.68 -15.35 -4.43
N GLU A 81 -3.47 -15.16 -5.74
CA GLU A 81 -3.01 -16.22 -6.64
C GLU A 81 -1.64 -16.77 -6.25
N THR A 82 -0.69 -15.89 -5.92
CA THR A 82 0.68 -16.28 -5.54
C THR A 82 0.91 -16.27 -4.03
N ASN A 83 -0.10 -15.85 -3.27
CA ASN A 83 -0.03 -15.62 -1.83
C ASN A 83 1.14 -14.70 -1.45
N TRP A 84 1.29 -13.57 -2.15
CA TRP A 84 2.31 -12.56 -1.86
C TRP A 84 1.72 -11.33 -1.18
N LEU A 85 2.49 -10.74 -0.27
CA LEU A 85 2.20 -9.42 0.27
C LEU A 85 2.99 -8.37 -0.49
N ILE A 86 2.29 -7.60 -1.33
CA ILE A 86 2.89 -6.54 -2.14
C ILE A 86 2.87 -5.25 -1.32
N LEU A 87 4.07 -4.73 -1.01
CA LEU A 87 4.29 -3.47 -0.31
C LEU A 87 4.72 -2.42 -1.34
N ILE A 88 3.90 -1.40 -1.56
CA ILE A 88 4.12 -0.40 -2.62
C ILE A 88 4.36 0.97 -2.01
N GLU A 89 5.44 1.63 -2.44
CA GLU A 89 5.78 3.01 -2.08
C GLU A 89 5.62 3.92 -3.31
N ALA A 90 4.82 4.97 -3.18
CA ALA A 90 4.53 5.97 -4.19
C ALA A 90 5.51 7.15 -4.06
N VAL A 91 6.57 7.15 -4.85
CA VAL A 91 7.61 8.19 -4.76
C VAL A 91 7.33 9.33 -5.72
N THR A 92 7.10 10.52 -5.19
CA THR A 92 6.89 11.74 -5.99
C THR A 92 8.10 12.67 -6.04
N SER A 93 8.93 12.70 -4.99
CA SER A 93 10.09 13.63 -4.92
C SER A 93 11.31 13.12 -4.14
N HIS A 94 11.17 12.14 -3.22
CA HIS A 94 12.21 11.77 -2.25
C HIS A 94 12.98 10.47 -2.55
N GLY A 95 13.00 10.02 -3.82
CA GLY A 95 13.78 8.86 -4.25
C GLY A 95 13.24 7.50 -3.78
N PRO A 96 13.71 6.39 -4.40
CA PRO A 96 13.18 5.04 -4.17
C PRO A 96 13.30 4.54 -2.73
N ILE A 97 12.67 3.39 -2.45
CA ILE A 97 13.05 2.53 -1.33
C ILE A 97 14.57 2.35 -1.35
N ASN A 98 15.26 2.99 -0.41
CA ASN A 98 16.68 2.79 -0.19
C ASN A 98 16.90 1.59 0.75
N ALA A 99 18.14 1.14 0.90
CA ALA A 99 18.47 -0.02 1.74
C ALA A 99 17.95 0.13 3.19
N LYS A 100 17.92 1.35 3.72
CA LYS A 100 17.37 1.62 5.05
C LYS A 100 15.86 1.36 5.08
N ARG A 101 15.10 1.92 4.15
CA ARG A 101 13.64 1.74 4.08
C ARG A 101 13.25 0.30 3.82
N LYS A 102 14.01 -0.41 2.97
CA LYS A 102 13.84 -1.85 2.77
C LYS A 102 13.96 -2.61 4.10
N ASN A 103 15.04 -2.37 4.86
CA ASN A 103 15.25 -3.04 6.15
C ASN A 103 14.17 -2.67 7.17
N GLU A 104 13.67 -1.42 7.16
CA GLU A 104 12.55 -0.99 8.00
C GLU A 104 11.28 -1.79 7.68
N LEU A 105 10.94 -1.95 6.40
CA LEU A 105 9.79 -2.75 5.96
C LEU A 105 9.99 -4.24 6.28
N GLU A 106 11.17 -4.81 6.02
CA GLU A 106 11.47 -6.20 6.38
C GLU A 106 11.30 -6.44 7.88
N ASN A 107 11.72 -5.49 8.72
CA ASN A 107 11.54 -5.58 10.17
C ASN A 107 10.09 -5.41 10.61
N LEU A 108 9.35 -4.48 10.00
CA LEU A 108 7.93 -4.24 10.30
C LEU A 108 7.06 -5.45 9.93
N PHE A 109 7.39 -6.10 8.82
CA PHE A 109 6.67 -7.25 8.27
C PHE A 109 7.37 -8.60 8.53
N LYS A 110 8.33 -8.65 9.47
CA LYS A 110 9.17 -9.84 9.73
C LYS A 110 8.39 -11.09 10.12
N ASN A 111 7.20 -10.90 10.70
CA ASN A 111 6.31 -11.98 11.16
C ASN A 111 5.28 -12.37 10.10
N SER A 112 5.33 -11.76 8.91
CA SER A 112 4.46 -12.13 7.80
C SER A 112 4.54 -13.63 7.53
N THR A 113 3.38 -14.28 7.49
CA THR A 113 3.27 -15.70 7.14
C THR A 113 3.44 -15.95 5.65
N ILE A 114 3.52 -14.87 4.84
CA ILE A 114 3.61 -14.91 3.38
C ILE A 114 4.78 -14.07 2.84
N PRO A 115 5.33 -14.40 1.65
CA PRO A 115 6.46 -13.68 1.08
C PRO A 115 6.16 -12.21 0.79
N LEU A 116 7.14 -11.34 1.04
CA LEU A 116 7.07 -9.91 0.76
C LEU A 116 7.58 -9.63 -0.66
N VAL A 117 6.85 -8.79 -1.40
CA VAL A 117 7.30 -8.19 -2.64
C VAL A 117 7.27 -6.68 -2.47
N MET A 118 8.41 -6.02 -2.62
CA MET A 118 8.52 -4.58 -2.45
C MET A 118 8.58 -3.90 -3.81
N VAL A 119 7.70 -2.93 -4.02
CA VAL A 119 7.58 -2.16 -5.26
C VAL A 119 7.77 -0.69 -4.94
N THR A 120 8.59 -0.01 -5.74
CA THR A 120 8.62 1.44 -5.76
C THR A 120 7.96 1.91 -7.05
N ALA A 121 6.94 2.75 -6.92
CA ALA A 121 6.24 3.36 -8.04
C ALA A 121 6.71 4.82 -8.22
N PHE A 122 6.70 5.26 -9.48
CA PHE A 122 7.04 6.63 -9.88
C PHE A 122 6.04 7.12 -10.92
N LEU A 123 5.87 8.44 -11.04
CA LEU A 123 5.05 9.04 -12.08
C LEU A 123 5.74 9.09 -13.46
N LYS A 124 7.07 8.90 -13.50
CA LYS A 124 7.91 8.90 -14.71
C LYS A 124 9.12 7.99 -14.54
#